data_AF-A0A354THL3-F1
#
_entry.id   AF-A0A354THL3-F1
#
_cell.length_a   1.000
_cell.length_b   1.000
_cell.length_c   1.000
_cell.angle_alpha   90.00
_cell.angle_beta   90.00
_cell.angle_gamma   90.00
#
_symmetry.space_group_name_H-M   'P 1'
#
loop_
_entity.id
_entity.type
_entity.pdbx_description
1 polymer ?
#
loop_
_entity_poly.entity_id
_entity_poly.type
_entity_poly.pdbx_seq_one_letter_code
_entity_poly.pdbx_strand_id
1 'polypeptide(L)' 'MKQARLELLVGVFVVLGIAAVAYLTVKLGSGSLLGGDTYEIEARFTNAGGLNPGSSVVVAG' A
#
# COMPACT_ATOMS: atom_id res chain seq x y z
N MET A 1 32.33 3.10 28.58
CA MET A 1 31.17 4.02 28.58
C MET A 1 30.81 4.63 27.20
N LYS A 2 31.70 4.72 26.19
CA LYS A 2 31.36 5.32 24.87
C LYS A 2 30.78 4.33 23.84
N GLN A 3 31.19 3.06 23.86
CA GLN A 3 30.77 2.06 22.87
C GLN A 3 29.32 1.60 23.05
N ALA A 4 28.87 1.35 24.28
CA ALA A 4 27.47 1.02 24.58
C ALA A 4 26.46 2.08 24.07
N ARG A 5 26.86 3.36 24.07
CA ARG A 5 26.03 4.44 23.54
C ARG A 5 25.93 4.41 22.01
N LEU A 6 27.00 4.00 21.32
CA LEU A 6 27.01 3.84 19.87
C LEU A 6 26.18 2.63 19.44
N GLU A 7 26.34 1.50 20.15
CA GLU A 7 25.56 0.28 19.91
C GLU A 7 24.06 0.52 20.08
N LEU A 8 23.66 1.23 21.14
CA LEU A 8 22.27 1.63 21.36
C LEU A 8 21.73 2.52 20.22
N LEU A 9 22.52 3.50 19.75
CA LEU A 9 22.13 4.41 18.68
C LEU A 9 21.92 3.67 17.35
N VAL A 10 22.82 2.74 17.03
CA VAL A 10 22.74 1.91 15.83
C VAL A 10 21.53 0.98 15.91
N GLY A 11 21.28 0.37 17.07
CA GLY A 11 20.08 -0.45 17.29
C GLY A 11 18.78 0.32 17.03
N VAL A 12 18.66 1.53 17.58
CA VAL A 12 17.49 2.41 17.34
C VAL A 12 17.37 2.78 15.86
N PHE A 13 18.48 3.12 15.21
CA PHE A 13 18.48 3.45 13.78
C PHE A 13 17.97 2.29 12.92
N VAL A 14 18.42 1.07 13.19
CA VAL A 14 17.99 -0.13 12.47
C VAL A 14 16.49 -0.40 12.69
N VAL A 15 16.00 -0.29 13.93
CA VAL A 15 14.58 -0.49 14.23
C VAL A 15 13.70 0.54 13.51
N LEU A 16 14.12 1.82 13.48
CA LEU A 16 13.41 2.85 12.73
C LEU A 16 13.42 2.58 11.22
N GLY A 17 14.54 2.11 10.69
CA GLY A 17 14.64 1.70 9.28
C GLY A 17 13.68 0.57 8.93
N ILE A 18 13.62 -0.47 9.77
CA ILE A 18 12.69 -1.59 9.57
C ILE A 18 11.23 -1.10 9.65
N ALA A 19 10.91 -0.23 10.61
CA ALA A 19 9.56 0.35 10.72
C ALA A 19 9.18 1.17 9.48
N ALA A 20 10.10 1.95 8.92
CA ALA A 20 9.88 2.72 7.71
C ALA A 20 9.64 1.81 6.49
N VAL A 21 10.44 0.74 6.34
CA VAL A 21 10.26 -0.24 5.26
C VAL A 21 8.91 -0.93 5.40
N ALA A 22 8.55 -1.41 6.58
CA ALA A 22 7.26 -2.04 6.84
C ALA A 22 6.09 -1.11 6.49
N TYR A 23 6.17 0.17 6.88
CA TYR A 23 5.17 1.18 6.54
C TYR A 23 5.05 1.38 5.02
N LEU A 24 6.17 1.49 4.30
CA LEU A 24 6.16 1.65 2.85
C LEU A 24 5.62 0.42 2.13
N THR A 25 5.99 -0.79 2.58
CA THR A 25 5.49 -2.05 2.02
C THR A 25 3.98 -2.14 2.18
N VAL A 26 3.44 -1.81 3.36
CA VAL A 26 1.99 -1.76 3.57
C VAL A 26 1.39 -0.70 2.66
N LYS A 27 1.84 0.56 2.73
CA LYS A 27 1.27 1.67 1.96
C LYS A 27 1.27 1.45 0.44
N LEU A 28 2.35 0.86 -0.10
CA LEU A 28 2.51 0.64 -1.53
C LEU A 28 1.85 -0.68 -2.00
N GLY A 29 1.89 -1.72 -1.17
CA GLY A 29 1.22 -3.00 -1.45
C GLY A 29 -0.30 -2.93 -1.27
N SER A 30 -0.77 -2.02 -0.42
CA SER A 30 -2.18 -1.85 -0.07
C SER A 30 -2.89 -0.82 -0.95
N GLY A 31 -2.48 -0.62 -2.21
CA GLY A 31 -2.96 0.42 -3.13
C GLY A 31 -4.49 0.54 -3.31
N SER A 32 -5.29 -0.31 -2.66
CA SER A 32 -6.75 -0.25 -2.61
C SER A 32 -7.37 -0.51 -1.22
N LEU A 33 -6.63 -0.95 -0.19
CA LEU A 33 -7.22 -1.24 1.14
C LEU A 33 -7.46 0.01 2.00
N LEU A 34 -6.71 1.08 1.74
CA LEU A 34 -6.94 2.41 2.33
C LEU A 34 -7.67 3.32 1.34
N GLY A 35 -8.49 2.74 0.46
CA GLY A 35 -9.38 3.48 -0.44
C GLY A 35 -10.32 4.34 0.39
N GLY A 36 -10.52 5.60 -0.02
CA GLY A 36 -11.51 6.49 0.60
C GLY A 36 -12.94 5.96 0.45
N ASP A 37 -13.93 6.81 0.70
CA ASP A 37 -15.35 6.44 0.55
C ASP A 37 -15.66 5.98 -0.89
N THR A 38 -15.65 4.67 -1.10
CA THR A 38 -16.11 4.02 -2.33
C THR A 38 -17.55 3.58 -2.18
N TYR A 39 -18.25 3.53 -3.30
CA TYR A 39 -19.60 3.02 -3.39
C TYR A 39 -19.70 2.02 -4.54
N GLU A 40 -20.56 1.03 -4.37
CA GLU A 40 -20.81 0.03 -5.41
C GLU A 40 -21.69 0.62 -6.51
N ILE A 41 -21.33 0.35 -7.77
CA ILE A 41 -22.11 0.75 -8.94
C ILE A 41 -22.35 -0.48 -9.78
N GLU A 42 -23.62 -0.80 -10.03
CA GLU A 42 -24.01 -1.79 -11.02
C GLU A 42 -24.30 -1.09 -12.35
N ALA A 43 -23.66 -1.56 -13.41
CA ALA A 43 -23.92 -1.09 -14.77
C ALA A 43 -24.25 -2.29 -15.66
N ARG A 44 -25.29 -2.15 -16.48
CA ARG A 44 -25.71 -3.19 -17.43
C ARG A 44 -25.21 -2.85 -18.82
N PHE A 45 -24.45 -3.77 -19.39
CA PHE A 45 -23.90 -3.65 -20.74
C PHE A 45 -24.50 -4.72 -21.64
N THR A 46 -24.74 -4.38 -22.91
CA THR A 46 -25.19 -5.34 -23.92
C THR A 46 -24.10 -6.37 -24.28
N ASN A 47 -22.82 -6.03 -24.07
CA ASN A 47 -21.67 -6.92 -24.24
C ASN A 47 -20.54 -6.50 -23.28
N ALA A 48 -20.06 -7.45 -22.46
CA ALA A 48 -18.98 -7.24 -21.47
C ALA A 48 -17.65 -7.91 -21.87
N GLY A 49 -17.50 -8.31 -23.14
CA GLY A 49 -16.41 -9.18 -23.62
C GLY A 49 -15.02 -8.77 -23.14
N GLY A 50 -14.28 -9.75 -22.58
CA GLY A 50 -12.90 -9.59 -22.13
C GLY A 50 -12.72 -9.04 -20.71
N LEU A 51 -13.80 -8.66 -20.03
CA LEU A 51 -13.74 -8.20 -18.64
C LEU A 51 -13.50 -9.38 -17.69
N ASN A 52 -12.51 -9.23 -16.81
CA ASN A 52 -12.19 -10.22 -15.78
C ASN A 52 -12.25 -9.59 -14.39
N PRO A 53 -12.43 -10.39 -13.33
CA PRO A 53 -12.30 -9.89 -11.96
C PRO A 53 -10.94 -9.18 -11.78
N GLY A 54 -10.96 -7.97 -11.21
CA GLY A 54 -9.76 -7.17 -11.01
C GLY A 54 -9.32 -6.30 -12.20
N SER A 55 -10.09 -6.27 -13.30
CA SER A 55 -9.88 -5.29 -14.37
C SER A 55 -10.03 -3.85 -13.83
N SER A 56 -9.09 -2.97 -14.21
CA SER A 56 -9.13 -1.55 -13.81
C SER A 56 -10.26 -0.80 -14.52
N VAL A 57 -10.97 0.04 -13.78
CA VAL A 57 -12.02 0.92 -14.31
C VAL A 57 -11.45 2.35 -14.35
N VAL A 58 -11.53 2.99 -15.52
CA VAL A 58 -10.97 4.32 -15.74
C VAL A 58 -12.04 5.23 -16.32
N VAL A 59 -12.15 6.45 -15.79
CA VAL A 59 -13.05 7.49 -16.30
C VAL A 59 -12.20 8.58 -16.94
N ALA A 60 -12.43 8.86 -18.22
CA ALA A 60 -11.73 9.88 -19.01
C ALA A 60 -10.21 9.70 -19.23
N GLY A 61 -9.68 8.49 -19.01
CA GLY A 61 -8.26 8.16 -19.27
C GLY A 61 -7.35 8.45 -18.09
#